data_AF-A0A3N4IRC5-F1
#
_entry.id   AF-A0A3N4IRC5-F1
#
_cell.length_a   1.000
_cell.length_b   1.000
_cell.length_c   1.000
_cell.angle_alpha   90.00
_cell.angle_beta   90.00
_cell.angle_gamma   90.00
#
_symmetry.space_group_name_H-M   'P 1'
#
loop_
_entity.id
_entity.type
_entity.pdbx_description
1 polymer ?
#
loop_
_entity_poly.entity_id
_entity_poly.type
_entity_poly.pdbx_seq_one_letter_code
_entity_poly.pdbx_strand_id
1 'polypeptide(L)'
;FHKPPHPSREELHAAKRRQALLTVGAVTSMITLYVLAIQSPKQSLDSSLPHPPIQPGAPIILTTEEEKRAGVELVPSGTTSVPDFPKHLEIEGKEHTLVGLGIRTVYVVGLYASTSDLPTLSTHLLQHAAPSGATSTTVSERDSLRTLLLSPERNEEIFTALLKDAHISTALRIVPTRNTDFSHLRDGWVRSITARAKRGGVYEDPGWAAALDDFKRLFGGRGSVPKKKTLLLVRDGEGKLTCWYDPDGRGDGKLGSKTVRLGDIGDYRVGLALWLGYLAGEKVASVPARESVVEGLVELVGRPVGSVV
;
A
#
# COMPACT_ATOMS: atom_id res chain seq x y z
N PHE A 1 29.52 23.48 60.09
CA PHE A 1 29.80 22.55 58.97
C PHE A 1 30.58 21.35 59.49
N HIS A 2 29.92 20.22 59.74
CA HIS A 2 30.58 18.98 60.16
C HIS A 2 30.98 18.19 58.90
N LYS A 3 32.28 17.97 58.72
CA LYS A 3 32.82 17.16 57.62
C LYS A 3 32.67 15.68 58.01
N PRO A 4 32.10 14.82 57.16
CA PRO A 4 31.95 13.41 57.49
C PRO A 4 33.32 12.75 57.70
N PRO A 5 33.43 11.76 58.61
CA PRO A 5 34.70 11.10 58.92
C PRO A 5 35.29 10.42 57.70
N HIS A 6 36.62 10.44 57.59
CA HIS A 6 37.33 9.76 56.51
C HIS A 6 37.10 8.25 56.59
N PRO A 7 36.75 7.58 55.48
CA PRO A 7 36.49 6.14 55.48
C PRO A 7 37.75 5.39 55.91
N SER A 8 37.56 4.38 56.75
CA SER A 8 38.64 3.51 57.21
C SER A 8 39.27 2.75 56.04
N ARG A 9 40.53 2.29 56.19
CA ARG A 9 41.20 1.52 55.13
C ARG A 9 40.40 0.27 54.76
N GLU A 10 39.75 -0.37 55.74
CA GLU A 10 38.91 -1.55 55.51
C GLU A 10 37.67 -1.23 54.68
N GLU A 11 36.98 -0.13 54.95
CA GLU A 11 35.83 0.32 54.16
C GLU A 11 36.24 0.68 52.72
N LEU A 12 37.41 1.29 52.53
CA LEU A 12 37.93 1.59 51.20
C LEU A 12 38.26 0.31 50.42
N HIS A 13 38.84 -0.71 51.08
CA HIS A 13 39.11 -2.01 50.47
C HIS A 13 37.82 -2.77 50.15
N ALA A 14 36.81 -2.72 51.03
CA ALA A 14 35.50 -3.32 50.80
C ALA A 14 34.77 -2.65 49.62
N ALA A 15 34.79 -1.32 49.54
CA ALA A 15 34.21 -0.57 48.43
C ALA A 15 34.90 -0.89 47.10
N LYS A 16 36.25 -0.95 47.07
CA LYS A 16 37.01 -1.34 45.88
C LYS A 16 36.71 -2.78 45.44
N ARG A 17 36.56 -3.73 46.38
CA ARG A 17 36.17 -5.11 46.06
C ARG A 17 34.75 -5.19 45.50
N ARG A 18 33.78 -4.44 46.07
CA ARG A 18 32.42 -4.37 45.53
C ARG A 18 32.39 -3.74 44.14
N GLN A 19 33.11 -2.66 43.93
CA GLN A 19 33.20 -2.00 42.63
C GLN A 19 33.86 -2.91 41.60
N ALA A 20 34.92 -3.64 41.96
CA ALA A 20 35.54 -4.64 41.10
C ALA A 20 34.60 -5.80 40.76
N LEU A 21 33.81 -6.28 41.73
CA LEU A 21 32.83 -7.35 41.50
C LEU A 21 31.72 -6.89 40.54
N LEU A 22 31.25 -5.65 40.71
CA LEU A 22 30.22 -5.05 39.85
C LEU A 22 30.73 -4.79 38.42
N THR A 23 31.96 -4.30 38.26
CA THR A 23 32.55 -4.09 36.93
C THR A 23 32.83 -5.39 36.22
N VAL A 24 33.36 -6.41 36.92
CA VAL A 24 33.54 -7.75 36.35
C VAL A 24 32.19 -8.33 35.94
N GLY A 25 31.16 -8.22 36.78
CA GLY A 25 29.80 -8.66 36.47
C GLY A 25 29.24 -8.00 35.20
N ALA A 26 29.33 -6.67 35.10
CA ALA A 26 28.84 -5.92 33.93
C ALA A 26 29.59 -6.30 32.63
N VAL A 27 30.91 -6.49 32.70
CA VAL A 27 31.71 -6.92 31.55
C VAL A 27 31.36 -8.35 31.16
N THR A 28 31.22 -9.27 32.12
CA THR A 28 30.79 -10.64 31.82
C THR A 28 29.40 -10.69 31.20
N SER A 29 28.44 -9.89 31.68
CA SER A 29 27.09 -9.79 31.10
C SER A 29 27.10 -9.22 29.69
N MET A 30 27.92 -8.19 29.42
CA MET A 30 28.05 -7.65 28.05
C MET A 30 28.70 -8.66 27.11
N ILE A 31 29.70 -9.41 27.57
CA ILE A 31 30.33 -10.49 26.78
C ILE A 31 29.33 -11.62 26.53
N THR A 32 28.52 -12.02 27.52
CA THR A 32 27.49 -13.04 27.31
C THR A 32 26.43 -12.56 26.33
N LEU A 33 25.97 -11.32 26.42
CA LEU A 33 25.03 -10.75 25.45
C LEU A 33 25.63 -10.66 24.04
N TYR A 34 26.92 -10.30 23.93
CA TYR A 34 27.61 -10.26 22.66
C TYR A 34 27.78 -11.67 22.06
N VAL A 35 28.18 -12.66 22.87
CA VAL A 35 28.28 -14.07 22.47
C VAL A 35 26.90 -14.61 22.07
N LEU A 36 25.85 -14.29 22.82
CA LEU A 36 24.47 -14.65 22.46
C LEU A 36 24.03 -13.97 21.16
N ALA A 37 24.44 -12.73 20.90
CA ALA A 37 24.10 -12.00 19.67
C ALA A 37 24.84 -12.53 18.43
N ILE A 38 26.06 -13.08 18.59
CA ILE A 38 26.81 -13.70 17.48
C ILE A 38 26.47 -15.19 17.29
N GLN A 39 26.00 -15.88 18.34
CA GLN A 39 25.54 -17.28 18.27
C GLN A 39 24.04 -17.40 17.97
N SER A 40 23.25 -16.35 18.26
CA SER A 40 21.92 -16.21 17.70
C SER A 40 22.07 -16.28 16.20
N PRO A 41 21.33 -17.16 15.50
CA PRO A 41 21.27 -17.08 14.06
C PRO A 41 20.87 -15.63 13.76
N LYS A 42 21.71 -14.91 13.02
CA LYS A 42 21.18 -13.81 12.23
C LYS A 42 20.12 -14.49 11.37
N GLN A 43 18.85 -14.38 11.75
CA GLN A 43 17.81 -14.32 10.75
C GLN A 43 18.14 -13.06 9.95
N SER A 44 19.13 -13.17 9.04
CA SER A 44 18.84 -12.70 7.71
C SER A 44 17.51 -13.35 7.40
N LEU A 45 16.49 -12.52 7.16
CA LEU A 45 15.48 -12.91 6.18
C LEU A 45 16.25 -13.03 4.86
N ASP A 46 17.07 -14.08 4.75
CA ASP A 46 17.67 -14.54 3.53
C ASP A 46 16.48 -15.03 2.72
N SER A 47 16.01 -14.14 1.88
CA SER A 47 15.12 -14.43 0.77
C SER A 47 15.88 -15.25 -0.28
N SER A 48 16.38 -16.42 0.14
CA SER A 48 17.08 -17.41 -0.68
C SER A 48 16.20 -18.62 -0.98
N LEU A 49 14.94 -18.61 -0.52
CA LEU A 49 13.91 -19.35 -1.23
C LEU A 49 13.85 -18.79 -2.65
N PRO A 50 13.81 -19.62 -3.70
CA PRO A 50 13.52 -19.14 -5.04
C PRO A 50 12.19 -18.42 -4.91
N HIS A 51 12.18 -17.09 -5.02
CA HIS A 51 10.93 -16.38 -5.18
C HIS A 51 10.34 -16.95 -6.47
N PRO A 52 9.21 -17.68 -6.42
CA PRO A 52 8.51 -17.95 -7.66
C PRO A 52 8.29 -16.58 -8.28
N PRO A 53 8.68 -16.37 -9.56
CA PRO A 53 8.29 -15.14 -10.24
C PRO A 53 6.79 -15.01 -10.02
N ILE A 54 6.36 -13.89 -9.43
CA ILE A 54 4.93 -13.59 -9.32
C ILE A 54 4.44 -13.69 -10.75
N GLN A 55 3.66 -14.74 -11.02
CA GLN A 55 2.88 -14.76 -12.24
C GLN A 55 1.96 -13.56 -12.11
N PRO A 56 2.02 -12.59 -13.03
CA PRO A 56 1.04 -11.51 -13.06
C PRO A 56 -0.35 -12.15 -12.89
N GLY A 57 -1.04 -11.83 -11.78
CA GLY A 57 -2.35 -12.41 -11.51
C GLY A 57 -2.48 -13.49 -10.41
N ALA A 58 -1.47 -13.72 -9.56
CA ALA A 58 -1.77 -14.42 -8.29
C ALA A 58 -2.73 -13.54 -7.46
N PRO A 59 -3.91 -14.04 -7.07
CA PRO A 59 -4.92 -13.19 -6.49
C PRO A 59 -4.57 -12.91 -5.01
N ILE A 60 -4.61 -11.62 -4.64
CA ILE A 60 -3.98 -11.10 -3.42
C ILE A 60 -4.97 -11.00 -2.24
N ILE A 61 -6.27 -11.17 -2.52
CA ILE A 61 -7.32 -11.04 -1.51
C ILE A 61 -7.45 -12.31 -0.65
N LEU A 62 -6.80 -13.41 -1.04
CA LEU A 62 -6.70 -14.58 -0.16
C LEU A 62 -5.78 -14.29 1.02
N THR A 63 -6.37 -14.26 2.20
CA THR A 63 -5.74 -14.85 3.37
C THR A 63 -6.20 -16.29 3.43
N THR A 64 -5.35 -17.26 3.05
CA THR A 64 -5.67 -18.66 3.33
C THR A 64 -5.68 -18.88 4.86
N GLU A 65 -6.44 -19.86 5.35
CA GLU A 65 -6.42 -20.22 6.78
C GLU A 65 -5.01 -20.63 7.26
N GLU A 66 -4.12 -20.99 6.34
CA GLU A 66 -2.70 -21.28 6.59
C GLU A 66 -1.87 -20.00 6.69
N GLU A 67 -2.08 -19.02 5.80
CA GLU A 67 -1.45 -17.70 5.85
C GLU A 67 -1.88 -16.91 7.10
N LYS A 68 -3.15 -17.02 7.48
CA LYS A 68 -3.69 -16.43 8.71
C LYS A 68 -3.07 -17.08 9.96
N ARG A 69 -2.86 -18.40 9.95
CA ARG A 69 -2.15 -19.13 11.01
C ARG A 69 -0.65 -18.83 11.04
N ALA A 70 -0.05 -18.52 9.90
CA ALA A 70 1.37 -18.19 9.76
C ALA A 70 1.68 -16.69 9.94
N GLY A 71 0.66 -15.84 10.07
CA GLY A 71 0.83 -14.39 10.19
C GLY A 71 1.39 -13.75 8.92
N VAL A 72 1.12 -14.32 7.74
CA VAL A 72 1.59 -13.78 6.45
C VAL A 72 0.77 -12.55 6.10
N GLU A 73 1.25 -11.41 6.59
CA GLU A 73 0.66 -10.09 6.36
C GLU A 73 1.27 -9.39 5.14
N LEU A 74 2.24 -9.99 4.45
CA LEU A 74 3.04 -9.35 3.40
C LEU A 74 2.91 -10.09 2.05
N VAL A 75 2.88 -9.30 0.98
CA VAL A 75 2.79 -9.74 -0.41
C VAL A 75 4.05 -9.28 -1.14
N PRO A 76 4.80 -10.19 -1.78
CA PRO A 76 6.03 -9.84 -2.47
C PRO A 76 5.84 -8.71 -3.49
N SER A 77 6.74 -7.72 -3.47
CA SER A 77 6.64 -6.55 -4.37
C SER A 77 7.04 -6.85 -5.82
N GLY A 78 7.59 -8.04 -6.07
CA GLY A 78 8.16 -8.44 -7.36
C GLY A 78 9.56 -7.86 -7.64
N THR A 79 10.19 -7.21 -6.66
CA THR A 79 11.51 -6.60 -6.81
C THR A 79 12.27 -6.57 -5.48
N THR A 80 13.59 -6.72 -5.53
CA THR A 80 14.46 -6.58 -4.35
C THR A 80 14.61 -5.12 -3.86
N SER A 81 14.18 -4.15 -4.69
CA SER A 81 14.36 -2.72 -4.40
C SER A 81 13.26 -2.13 -3.55
N VAL A 82 12.07 -2.74 -3.53
CA VAL A 82 10.89 -2.27 -2.81
C VAL A 82 10.48 -3.33 -1.80
N PRO A 83 10.23 -2.96 -0.52
CA PRO A 83 9.72 -3.90 0.47
C PRO A 83 8.39 -4.51 0.03
N ASP A 84 8.06 -5.65 0.62
CA ASP A 84 6.78 -6.29 0.41
C ASP A 84 5.62 -5.39 0.83
N PHE A 85 4.48 -5.60 0.18
CA PHE A 85 3.27 -4.83 0.40
C PHE A 85 2.41 -5.53 1.43
N PRO A 86 1.93 -4.85 2.48
CA PRO A 86 1.07 -5.48 3.45
C PRO A 86 -0.30 -5.75 2.84
N LYS A 87 -0.90 -6.91 3.17
CA LYS A 87 -2.28 -7.26 2.78
C LYS A 87 -3.28 -6.28 3.38
N HIS A 88 -3.03 -5.81 4.59
CA HIS A 88 -3.86 -4.84 5.32
C HIS A 88 -3.08 -3.56 5.56
N LEU A 89 -3.73 -2.41 5.33
CA LEU A 89 -3.15 -1.10 5.54
C LEU A 89 -4.13 -0.23 6.34
N GLU A 90 -3.68 0.26 7.48
CA GLU A 90 -4.45 1.19 8.29
C GLU A 90 -4.17 2.64 7.83
N ILE A 91 -5.21 3.33 7.37
CA ILE A 91 -5.16 4.72 6.91
C ILE A 91 -6.23 5.49 7.68
N GLU A 92 -5.82 6.49 8.46
CA GLU A 92 -6.74 7.30 9.28
C GLU A 92 -7.67 6.45 10.18
N GLY A 93 -7.17 5.35 10.74
CA GLY A 93 -7.94 4.44 11.59
C GLY A 93 -8.94 3.55 10.83
N LYS A 94 -8.90 3.56 9.49
CA LYS A 94 -9.69 2.67 8.63
C LYS A 94 -8.79 1.61 8.01
N GLU A 95 -9.24 0.36 8.11
CA GLU A 95 -8.57 -0.77 7.49
C GLU A 95 -8.86 -0.82 5.99
N HIS A 96 -7.80 -1.02 5.21
CA HIS A 96 -7.87 -1.21 3.77
C HIS A 96 -7.18 -2.52 3.40
N THR A 97 -7.77 -3.28 2.48
CA THR A 97 -7.26 -4.55 2.00
C THR A 97 -6.67 -4.39 0.60
N LEU A 98 -5.49 -4.98 0.39
CA LEU A 98 -4.80 -4.98 -0.89
C LEU A 98 -5.59 -5.80 -1.92
N VAL A 99 -5.99 -5.16 -3.01
CA VAL A 99 -6.72 -5.78 -4.12
C VAL A 99 -5.75 -6.30 -5.17
N GLY A 100 -4.71 -5.54 -5.48
CA GLY A 100 -3.72 -5.90 -6.48
C GLY A 100 -2.51 -4.99 -6.45
N LEU A 101 -1.37 -5.45 -6.99
CA LEU A 101 -0.16 -4.65 -7.08
C LEU A 101 0.61 -4.93 -8.37
N GLY A 102 1.46 -3.99 -8.77
CA GLY A 102 2.31 -4.19 -9.92
C GLY A 102 3.44 -3.18 -10.04
N ILE A 103 4.43 -3.54 -10.85
CA ILE A 103 5.59 -2.71 -11.11
C ILE A 103 5.26 -1.74 -12.26
N ARG A 104 5.60 -0.48 -12.05
CA ARG A 104 5.77 0.52 -13.10
C ARG A 104 7.25 0.87 -13.19
N THR A 105 7.72 1.33 -14.33
CA THR A 105 9.12 1.64 -14.64
C THR A 105 9.94 2.25 -13.49
N VAL A 106 9.35 3.09 -12.62
CA VAL A 106 10.04 3.81 -11.54
C VAL A 106 9.49 3.55 -10.12
N TYR A 107 8.41 2.78 -9.97
CA TYR A 107 7.79 2.49 -8.67
C TYR A 107 6.95 1.21 -8.70
N VAL A 108 6.73 0.60 -7.54
CA VAL A 108 5.66 -0.40 -7.35
C VAL A 108 4.42 0.33 -6.87
N VAL A 109 3.26 -0.05 -7.38
CA VAL A 109 1.95 0.46 -6.97
C VAL A 109 1.07 -0.67 -6.48
N GLY A 110 0.42 -0.48 -5.34
CA GLY A 110 -0.64 -1.35 -4.82
C GLY A 110 -1.95 -0.59 -4.73
N LEU A 111 -3.03 -1.19 -5.22
CA LEU A 111 -4.39 -0.70 -5.03
C LEU A 111 -5.01 -1.40 -3.82
N TYR A 112 -5.49 -0.62 -2.88
CA TYR A 112 -6.25 -1.06 -1.73
C TYR A 112 -7.69 -0.59 -1.83
N ALA A 113 -8.62 -1.36 -1.29
CA ALA A 113 -10.01 -0.97 -1.06
C ALA A 113 -10.28 -0.94 0.45
N SER A 114 -11.14 -0.05 0.92
CA SER A 114 -11.60 -0.08 2.32
C SER A 114 -12.21 -1.45 2.61
N THR A 115 -11.79 -2.07 3.71
CA THR A 115 -12.24 -3.41 4.07
C THR A 115 -13.76 -3.44 4.30
N SER A 116 -14.34 -2.33 4.79
CA SER A 116 -15.79 -2.15 4.94
C SER A 116 -16.57 -2.17 3.62
N ASP A 117 -15.91 -1.81 2.51
CA ASP A 117 -16.56 -1.58 1.23
C ASP A 117 -16.44 -2.80 0.29
N LEU A 118 -15.69 -3.84 0.70
CA LEU A 118 -15.53 -5.09 -0.06
C LEU A 118 -16.87 -5.78 -0.39
N PRO A 119 -17.88 -5.83 0.51
CA PRO A 119 -19.20 -6.39 0.16
C PRO A 119 -19.92 -5.59 -0.93
N THR A 120 -19.83 -4.26 -0.89
CA THR A 120 -20.41 -3.37 -1.91
C THR A 120 -19.70 -3.55 -3.25
N LEU A 121 -18.36 -3.59 -3.24
CA LEU A 121 -17.53 -3.88 -4.40
C LEU A 121 -17.89 -5.24 -5.02
N SER A 122 -18.02 -6.29 -4.21
CA SER A 122 -18.41 -7.62 -4.66
C SER A 122 -19.80 -7.62 -5.30
N THR A 123 -20.78 -6.98 -4.65
CA THR A 123 -22.16 -6.88 -5.16
C THR A 123 -22.20 -6.18 -6.52
N HIS A 124 -21.48 -5.08 -6.68
CA HIS A 124 -21.42 -4.35 -7.95
C HIS A 124 -20.80 -5.21 -9.06
N LEU A 125 -19.71 -5.95 -8.78
CA LEU A 125 -19.06 -6.82 -9.77
C LEU A 125 -19.94 -8.03 -10.13
N LEU A 126 -20.68 -8.58 -9.17
CA LEU A 126 -21.62 -9.68 -9.40
C LEU A 126 -22.73 -9.31 -10.39
N GLN A 127 -23.15 -8.05 -10.46
CA GLN A 127 -24.13 -7.60 -11.47
C GLN A 127 -23.62 -7.78 -12.90
N HIS A 128 -22.30 -7.73 -13.11
CA HIS A 128 -21.69 -7.95 -14.42
C HIS A 128 -21.33 -9.43 -14.67
N ALA A 129 -21.06 -10.20 -13.61
CA ALA A 129 -20.61 -11.58 -13.72
C ALA A 129 -21.74 -12.61 -13.66
N ALA A 130 -22.75 -12.37 -12.82
CA ALA A 130 -23.83 -13.30 -12.48
C ALA A 130 -25.12 -12.52 -12.11
N PRO A 131 -25.81 -11.90 -13.08
CA PRO A 131 -26.92 -10.96 -12.84
C PRO A 131 -28.17 -11.59 -12.19
N SER A 132 -28.23 -12.92 -12.06
CA SER A 132 -29.37 -13.67 -11.51
C SER A 132 -29.49 -13.63 -9.97
N GLY A 133 -28.92 -12.63 -9.30
CA GLY A 133 -28.95 -12.51 -7.83
C GLY A 133 -28.01 -13.48 -7.11
N ALA A 134 -26.98 -13.98 -7.80
CA ALA A 134 -25.99 -14.88 -7.20
C ALA A 134 -25.15 -14.15 -6.15
N THR A 135 -24.82 -14.83 -5.05
CA THR A 135 -23.94 -14.31 -4.00
C THR A 135 -22.46 -14.61 -4.24
N SER A 136 -22.15 -15.44 -5.25
CA SER A 136 -20.80 -15.84 -5.67
C SER A 136 -20.83 -16.34 -7.12
N THR A 137 -19.67 -16.36 -7.78
CA THR A 137 -19.52 -16.77 -9.18
C THR A 137 -18.97 -18.19 -9.34
N THR A 138 -19.39 -18.86 -10.41
CA THR A 138 -18.76 -20.06 -10.97
C THR A 138 -17.44 -19.73 -11.67
N VAL A 139 -16.66 -20.75 -12.05
CA VAL A 139 -15.40 -20.56 -12.80
C VAL A 139 -15.65 -19.81 -14.13
N SER A 140 -16.66 -20.23 -14.90
CA SER A 140 -16.96 -19.60 -16.20
C SER A 140 -17.42 -18.15 -16.09
N GLU A 141 -18.17 -17.81 -15.03
CA GLU A 141 -18.58 -16.43 -14.76
C GLU A 141 -17.38 -15.56 -14.36
N ARG A 142 -16.43 -16.11 -13.58
CA ARG A 142 -15.16 -15.43 -13.27
C ARG A 142 -14.32 -15.16 -14.51
N ASP A 143 -14.22 -16.14 -15.41
CA ASP A 143 -13.47 -15.99 -16.66
C ASP A 143 -14.11 -14.93 -17.59
N SER A 144 -15.44 -14.88 -17.61
CA SER A 144 -16.19 -13.86 -18.33
C SER A 144 -15.96 -12.46 -17.72
N LEU A 145 -16.04 -12.33 -16.40
CA LEU A 145 -15.78 -11.08 -15.70
C LEU A 145 -14.35 -10.58 -15.94
N ARG A 146 -13.35 -11.46 -15.84
CA ARG A 146 -11.95 -11.14 -16.13
C ARG A 146 -11.80 -10.53 -17.53
N THR A 147 -12.43 -11.16 -18.52
CA THR A 147 -12.41 -10.70 -19.91
C THR A 147 -13.04 -9.32 -20.05
N LEU A 148 -14.16 -9.06 -19.38
CA LEU A 148 -14.83 -7.75 -19.38
C LEU A 148 -13.98 -6.66 -18.73
N LEU A 149 -13.34 -6.94 -17.60
CA LEU A 149 -12.52 -5.98 -16.86
C LEU A 149 -11.19 -5.65 -17.56
N LEU A 150 -10.72 -6.52 -18.46
CA LEU A 150 -9.52 -6.27 -19.28
C LEU A 150 -9.83 -5.71 -20.68
N SER A 151 -11.06 -5.85 -21.18
CA SER A 151 -11.50 -5.32 -22.47
C SER A 151 -11.46 -3.78 -22.47
N PRO A 152 -10.69 -3.13 -23.37
CA PRO A 152 -10.66 -1.67 -23.50
C PRO A 152 -12.04 -1.04 -23.79
N GLU A 153 -12.95 -1.81 -24.38
CA GLU A 153 -14.29 -1.36 -24.78
C GLU A 153 -15.24 -1.30 -23.59
N ARG A 154 -15.10 -2.23 -22.62
CA ARG A 154 -16.05 -2.37 -21.50
C ARG A 154 -15.48 -1.91 -20.16
N ASN A 155 -14.18 -2.03 -19.94
CA ASN A 155 -13.58 -1.78 -18.64
C ASN A 155 -13.77 -0.33 -18.16
N GLU A 156 -13.77 0.64 -19.07
CA GLU A 156 -13.89 2.05 -18.72
C GLU A 156 -15.28 2.38 -18.22
N GLU A 157 -16.32 1.81 -18.83
CA GLU A 157 -17.70 1.91 -18.34
C GLU A 157 -17.82 1.28 -16.95
N ILE A 158 -17.35 0.04 -16.79
CA ILE A 158 -17.48 -0.73 -15.54
C ILE A 158 -16.74 -0.03 -14.39
N PHE A 159 -15.48 0.37 -14.58
CA PHE A 159 -14.71 1.05 -13.54
C PHE A 159 -15.23 2.46 -13.27
N THR A 160 -15.81 3.15 -14.27
CA THR A 160 -16.43 4.46 -14.03
C THR A 160 -17.66 4.32 -13.14
N ALA A 161 -18.55 3.37 -13.43
CA ALA A 161 -19.72 3.09 -12.61
C ALA A 161 -19.29 2.66 -11.19
N LEU A 162 -18.32 1.75 -11.08
CA LEU A 162 -17.80 1.32 -9.79
C LEU A 162 -17.26 2.49 -8.95
N LEU A 163 -16.44 3.35 -9.54
CA LEU A 163 -15.81 4.44 -8.80
C LEU A 163 -16.82 5.55 -8.45
N LYS A 164 -17.79 5.84 -9.33
CA LYS A 164 -18.74 6.93 -9.11
C LYS A 164 -19.96 6.52 -8.30
N ASP A 165 -20.51 5.35 -8.57
CA ASP A 165 -21.86 4.99 -8.15
C ASP A 165 -21.86 4.01 -6.97
N ALA A 166 -20.78 3.25 -6.77
CA ALA A 166 -20.67 2.31 -5.64
C ALA A 166 -20.17 2.97 -4.33
N HIS A 167 -19.81 4.25 -4.36
CA HIS A 167 -19.30 5.03 -3.22
C HIS A 167 -18.19 4.32 -2.41
N ILE A 168 -17.31 3.57 -3.09
CA ILE A 168 -16.23 2.82 -2.45
C ILE A 168 -15.00 3.69 -2.19
N SER A 169 -14.39 3.51 -1.02
CA SER A 169 -13.11 4.12 -0.67
C SER A 169 -11.95 3.23 -1.11
N THR A 170 -10.94 3.80 -1.75
CA THR A 170 -9.77 3.08 -2.26
C THR A 170 -8.49 3.89 -2.09
N ALA A 171 -7.33 3.24 -2.09
CA ALA A 171 -6.04 3.91 -1.97
C ALA A 171 -5.00 3.32 -2.93
N LEU A 172 -4.19 4.19 -3.54
CA LEU A 172 -2.99 3.80 -4.26
C LEU A 172 -1.78 4.02 -3.35
N ARG A 173 -1.09 2.93 -3.01
CA ARG A 173 0.20 2.94 -2.33
C ARG A 173 1.32 2.89 -3.36
N ILE A 174 2.14 3.92 -3.42
CA ILE A 174 3.19 4.09 -4.43
C ILE A 174 4.55 4.12 -3.73
N VAL A 175 5.43 3.19 -4.10
CA VAL A 175 6.76 3.05 -3.50
C VAL A 175 7.84 3.08 -4.59
N PRO A 176 8.66 4.15 -4.69
CA PRO A 176 9.68 4.26 -5.73
C PRO A 176 10.76 3.18 -5.62
N THR A 177 11.13 2.61 -6.77
CA THR A 177 12.23 1.64 -6.90
C THR A 177 13.60 2.33 -6.91
N ARG A 178 13.61 3.64 -7.18
CA ARG A 178 14.79 4.52 -7.19
C ARG A 178 14.44 5.90 -6.63
N ASN A 179 15.46 6.69 -6.33
CA ASN A 179 15.25 8.08 -5.94
C ASN A 179 14.54 8.82 -7.08
N THR A 180 13.49 9.55 -6.72
CA THR A 180 12.73 10.40 -7.64
C THR A 180 12.35 11.68 -6.89
N ASP A 181 11.47 12.47 -7.48
CA ASP A 181 10.97 13.70 -6.89
C ASP A 181 9.47 13.85 -7.15
N PHE A 182 8.83 14.74 -6.38
CA PHE A 182 7.39 14.96 -6.47
C PHE A 182 7.00 15.50 -7.85
N SER A 183 7.83 16.33 -8.49
CA SER A 183 7.56 16.89 -9.81
C SER A 183 7.51 15.79 -10.88
N HIS A 184 8.45 14.85 -10.85
CA HIS A 184 8.53 13.75 -11.80
C HIS A 184 7.31 12.84 -11.72
N LEU A 185 6.89 12.48 -10.49
CA LEU A 185 5.70 11.68 -10.27
C LEU A 185 4.43 12.42 -10.68
N ARG A 186 4.28 13.69 -10.25
CA ARG A 186 3.20 14.58 -10.63
C ARG A 186 3.04 14.66 -12.14
N ASP A 187 4.12 14.92 -12.88
CA ASP A 187 4.06 15.10 -14.32
C ASP A 187 3.59 13.82 -15.02
N GLY A 188 3.96 12.64 -14.48
CA GLY A 188 3.43 11.36 -14.93
C GLY A 188 1.91 11.25 -14.77
N TRP A 189 1.38 11.61 -13.59
CA TRP A 189 -0.06 11.57 -13.31
C TRP A 189 -0.82 12.64 -14.09
N VAL A 190 -0.31 13.87 -14.15
CA VAL A 190 -0.92 14.97 -14.93
C VAL A 190 -1.05 14.58 -16.38
N ARG A 191 -0.02 13.98 -17.01
CA ARG A 191 -0.12 13.48 -18.39
C ARG A 191 -1.23 12.44 -18.54
N SER A 192 -1.35 11.49 -17.60
CA SER A 192 -2.40 10.47 -17.63
C SER A 192 -3.80 11.07 -17.46
N ILE A 193 -3.98 11.96 -16.48
CA ILE A 193 -5.22 12.68 -16.21
C ILE A 193 -5.63 13.52 -17.42
N THR A 194 -4.72 14.31 -17.98
CA THR A 194 -4.99 15.15 -19.16
C THR A 194 -5.33 14.31 -20.39
N ALA A 195 -4.67 13.16 -20.60
CA ALA A 195 -5.01 12.27 -21.70
C ALA A 195 -6.45 11.73 -21.62
N ARG A 196 -6.96 11.51 -20.41
CA ARG A 196 -8.37 11.13 -20.20
C ARG A 196 -9.33 12.29 -20.39
N ALA A 197 -9.02 13.45 -19.83
CA ALA A 197 -9.86 14.64 -19.96
C ALA A 197 -10.12 15.02 -21.43
N LYS A 198 -9.17 14.74 -22.35
CA LYS A 198 -9.34 14.93 -23.80
C LYS A 198 -10.46 14.11 -24.43
N ARG A 199 -11.00 13.11 -23.74
CA ARG A 199 -12.13 12.28 -24.22
C ARG A 199 -13.49 12.98 -24.07
N GLY A 200 -13.54 14.14 -23.40
CA GLY A 200 -14.77 14.92 -23.21
C GLY A 200 -15.63 14.47 -22.03
N GLY A 201 -16.90 14.87 -22.00
CA GLY A 201 -17.84 14.50 -20.95
C GLY A 201 -17.68 15.37 -19.71
N VAL A 202 -17.54 14.75 -18.52
CA VAL A 202 -17.49 15.49 -17.23
C VAL A 202 -16.31 16.46 -17.11
N TYR A 203 -15.31 16.34 -17.99
CA TYR A 203 -14.10 17.16 -18.01
C TYR A 203 -14.23 18.44 -18.87
N GLU A 204 -15.33 18.61 -19.60
CA GLU A 204 -15.59 19.82 -20.40
C GLU A 204 -16.15 20.97 -19.55
N ASP A 205 -16.48 20.69 -18.30
CA ASP A 205 -16.99 21.70 -17.38
C ASP A 205 -15.92 22.73 -16.98
N PRO A 206 -16.28 24.04 -16.87
CA PRO A 206 -15.32 25.12 -16.64
C PRO A 206 -14.46 24.99 -15.37
N GLY A 207 -14.96 24.29 -14.34
CA GLY A 207 -14.23 24.06 -13.09
C GLY A 207 -13.06 23.08 -13.21
N TRP A 208 -13.01 22.29 -14.29
CA TRP A 208 -11.98 21.28 -14.50
C TRP A 208 -10.56 21.83 -14.51
N ALA A 209 -10.35 22.98 -15.18
CA ALA A 209 -9.02 23.57 -15.29
C ALA A 209 -8.45 23.95 -13.90
N ALA A 210 -9.29 24.53 -13.05
CA ALA A 210 -8.93 24.87 -11.68
C ALA A 210 -8.61 23.62 -10.84
N ALA A 211 -9.44 22.56 -10.95
CA ALA A 211 -9.22 21.30 -10.25
C ALA A 211 -7.89 20.63 -10.65
N LEU A 212 -7.55 20.65 -11.94
CA LEU A 212 -6.28 20.11 -12.44
C LEU A 212 -5.07 20.94 -11.96
N ASP A 213 -5.22 22.27 -11.88
CA ASP A 213 -4.16 23.14 -11.37
C ASP A 213 -3.94 22.99 -9.86
N ASP A 214 -5.02 22.78 -9.09
CA ASP A 214 -4.91 22.41 -7.68
C ASP A 214 -4.15 21.10 -7.50
N PHE A 215 -4.42 20.09 -8.33
CA PHE A 215 -3.65 18.84 -8.32
C PHE A 215 -2.17 19.08 -8.62
N LYS A 216 -1.82 19.92 -9.61
CA LYS A 216 -0.42 20.24 -9.92
C LYS A 216 0.27 20.93 -8.75
N ARG A 217 -0.40 21.90 -8.13
CA ARG A 217 0.10 22.68 -6.98
C ARG A 217 0.29 21.78 -5.77
N LEU A 218 -0.59 20.82 -5.56
CA LEU A 218 -0.48 19.78 -4.53
C LEU A 218 0.74 18.88 -4.71
N PHE A 219 1.60 19.01 -5.71
CA PHE A 219 2.87 18.28 -5.73
C PHE A 219 4.06 19.20 -6.08
N GLY A 220 3.81 20.51 -6.20
CA GLY A 220 4.83 21.49 -6.52
C GLY A 220 5.76 21.81 -5.34
N GLY A 221 7.04 22.00 -5.64
CA GLY A 221 8.03 22.55 -4.69
C GLY A 221 8.37 21.67 -3.48
N ARG A 222 8.00 20.38 -3.49
CA ARG A 222 8.15 19.48 -2.33
C ARG A 222 9.44 18.67 -2.27
N GLY A 223 10.33 18.85 -3.24
CA GLY A 223 11.65 18.20 -3.27
C GLY A 223 11.60 16.72 -3.66
N SER A 224 12.48 15.91 -3.06
CA SER A 224 12.70 14.52 -3.45
C SER A 224 11.75 13.53 -2.77
N VAL A 225 11.49 12.42 -3.45
CA VAL A 225 10.87 11.20 -2.91
C VAL A 225 11.90 10.07 -3.05
N PRO A 226 12.67 9.76 -2.00
CA PRO A 226 13.68 8.71 -2.05
C PRO A 226 13.07 7.32 -2.29
N LYS A 227 13.89 6.36 -2.73
CA LYS A 227 13.48 4.96 -2.87
C LYS A 227 12.94 4.41 -1.54
N LYS A 228 12.02 3.46 -1.61
CA LYS A 228 11.37 2.80 -0.44
C LYS A 228 10.52 3.72 0.44
N LYS A 229 10.36 5.00 0.09
CA LYS A 229 9.40 5.90 0.76
C LYS A 229 8.03 5.76 0.13
N THR A 230 6.99 6.08 0.88
CA THR A 230 5.63 5.75 0.47
C THR A 230 4.85 7.02 0.18
N LEU A 231 4.22 7.07 -0.98
CA LEU A 231 3.15 8.02 -1.29
C LEU A 231 1.82 7.28 -1.26
N LEU A 232 0.83 7.89 -0.62
CA LEU A 232 -0.52 7.35 -0.57
C LEU A 232 -1.47 8.36 -1.16
N LEU A 233 -2.22 7.90 -2.16
CA LEU A 233 -3.30 8.65 -2.78
C LEU A 233 -4.58 7.95 -2.37
N VAL A 234 -5.39 8.59 -1.52
CA VAL A 234 -6.58 7.99 -0.91
C VAL A 234 -7.80 8.67 -1.52
N ARG A 235 -8.64 7.90 -2.19
CA ARG A 235 -9.91 8.34 -2.76
C ARG A 235 -11.03 7.84 -1.86
N ASP A 236 -11.82 8.75 -1.29
CA ASP A 236 -13.01 8.35 -0.53
C ASP A 236 -14.19 7.96 -1.44
N GLY A 237 -15.31 7.56 -0.83
CA GLY A 237 -16.51 7.16 -1.57
C GLY A 237 -17.08 8.25 -2.48
N GLU A 238 -16.94 9.52 -2.11
CA GLU A 238 -17.40 10.68 -2.89
C GLU A 238 -16.40 11.08 -4.00
N GLY A 239 -15.22 10.46 -4.01
CA GLY A 239 -14.18 10.69 -4.99
C GLY A 239 -13.22 11.83 -4.65
N LYS A 240 -13.32 12.42 -3.47
CA LYS A 240 -12.32 13.36 -2.96
C LYS A 240 -11.00 12.61 -2.79
N LEU A 241 -9.92 13.24 -3.24
CA LEU A 241 -8.58 12.70 -3.21
C LEU A 241 -7.77 13.34 -2.08
N THR A 242 -7.29 12.55 -1.13
CA THR A 242 -6.37 12.98 -0.07
C THR A 242 -4.99 12.37 -0.32
N CYS A 243 -3.95 13.19 -0.32
CA CYS A 243 -2.59 12.74 -0.58
C CYS A 243 -1.74 12.77 0.69
N TRP A 244 -0.94 11.72 0.89
CA TRP A 244 -0.02 11.58 2.02
C TRP A 244 1.37 11.20 1.55
N TYR A 245 2.36 11.58 2.36
CA TYR A 245 3.74 11.14 2.21
C TYR A 245 4.23 10.55 3.53
N ASP A 246 4.64 9.28 3.48
CA ASP A 246 5.28 8.59 4.58
C ASP A 246 6.80 8.48 4.31
N PRO A 247 7.61 9.32 4.99
CA PRO A 247 9.06 9.27 4.89
C PRO A 247 9.68 8.15 5.72
N ASP A 248 8.93 7.39 6.52
CA ASP A 248 9.45 6.18 7.16
C ASP A 248 9.41 5.02 6.17
N GLY A 249 8.30 4.88 5.42
CA GLY A 249 8.15 3.91 4.33
C GLY A 249 7.94 2.50 4.85
N ARG A 250 7.13 2.34 5.89
CA ARG A 250 6.96 1.08 6.61
C ARG A 250 6.29 0.01 5.76
N GLY A 251 6.67 -1.25 5.96
CA GLY A 251 6.07 -2.41 5.29
C GLY A 251 4.98 -3.10 6.11
N ASP A 252 4.76 -2.71 7.36
CA ASP A 252 3.99 -3.45 8.38
C ASP A 252 2.51 -3.05 8.46
N GLY A 253 1.92 -2.61 7.35
CA GLY A 253 0.51 -2.23 7.32
C GLY A 253 0.14 -0.94 8.06
N LYS A 254 1.12 -0.18 8.58
CA LYS A 254 0.88 1.07 9.30
C LYS A 254 1.62 2.24 8.69
N LEU A 255 1.05 3.43 8.83
CA LEU A 255 1.72 4.67 8.44
C LEU A 255 2.84 5.01 9.43
N GLY A 256 3.94 5.55 8.91
CA GLY A 256 5.03 6.09 9.71
C GLY A 256 4.58 7.20 10.65
N SER A 257 5.28 7.31 11.79
CA SER A 257 5.07 8.40 12.76
C SER A 257 5.31 9.80 12.16
N LYS A 258 6.12 9.86 11.11
CA LYS A 258 6.47 11.08 10.38
C LYS A 258 5.60 11.30 9.13
N THR A 259 4.54 10.52 8.97
CA THR A 259 3.64 10.66 7.81
C THR A 259 3.02 12.05 7.82
N VAL A 260 3.11 12.73 6.68
CA VAL A 260 2.57 14.07 6.49
C VAL A 260 1.45 14.06 5.47
N ARG A 261 0.38 14.78 5.78
CA ARG A 261 -0.69 15.06 4.82
C ARG A 261 -0.22 16.13 3.85
N LEU A 262 -0.27 15.82 2.56
CA LEU A 262 0.09 16.73 1.48
C LEU A 262 -1.05 17.68 1.12
N GLY A 263 -2.29 17.26 1.40
CA GLY A 263 -3.54 18.01 1.21
C GLY A 263 -4.55 17.24 0.36
N ASP A 264 -5.62 17.94 -0.03
CA ASP A 264 -6.81 17.35 -0.64
C ASP A 264 -7.15 17.98 -1.99
N ILE A 265 -7.82 17.21 -2.84
CA ILE A 265 -8.53 17.68 -4.03
C ILE A 265 -9.99 17.25 -3.89
N GLY A 266 -10.88 18.23 -3.74
CA GLY A 266 -12.32 17.99 -3.56
C GLY A 266 -13.05 17.60 -4.84
N ASP A 267 -12.50 17.91 -6.01
CA ASP A 267 -13.13 17.59 -7.29
C ASP A 267 -12.95 16.10 -7.63
N TYR A 268 -14.06 15.36 -7.60
CA TYR A 268 -14.07 13.91 -7.83
C TYR A 268 -13.49 13.50 -9.19
N ARG A 269 -13.54 14.40 -10.19
CA ARG A 269 -13.08 14.11 -11.56
C ARG A 269 -11.58 13.88 -11.61
N VAL A 270 -10.82 14.53 -10.74
CA VAL A 270 -9.37 14.34 -10.66
C VAL A 270 -9.05 12.93 -10.16
N GLY A 271 -9.70 12.51 -9.07
CA GLY A 271 -9.57 11.15 -8.54
C GLY A 271 -10.03 10.09 -9.55
N LEU A 272 -11.17 10.30 -10.20
CA LEU A 272 -11.71 9.42 -11.24
C LEU A 272 -10.73 9.25 -12.41
N ALA A 273 -10.24 10.35 -12.99
CA ALA A 273 -9.30 10.30 -14.11
C ALA A 273 -7.99 9.59 -13.72
N LEU A 274 -7.48 9.85 -12.51
CA LEU A 274 -6.25 9.21 -12.03
C LEU A 274 -6.43 7.70 -11.85
N TRP A 275 -7.52 7.25 -11.22
CA TRP A 275 -7.79 5.83 -11.00
C TRP A 275 -8.00 5.08 -12.30
N LEU A 276 -8.82 5.63 -13.19
CA LEU A 276 -9.00 5.06 -14.52
C LEU A 276 -7.65 4.96 -15.24
N GLY A 277 -6.73 5.92 -15.03
CA GLY A 277 -5.35 5.88 -15.55
C GLY A 277 -4.58 4.59 -15.22
N TYR A 278 -4.91 3.92 -14.12
CA TYR A 278 -4.36 2.60 -13.76
C TYR A 278 -5.26 1.44 -14.19
N LEU A 279 -6.58 1.62 -14.19
CA LEU A 279 -7.53 0.52 -14.25
C LEU A 279 -8.13 0.27 -15.65
N ALA A 280 -8.36 1.31 -16.45
CA ALA A 280 -9.24 1.23 -17.60
C ALA A 280 -8.62 1.73 -18.91
N GLY A 281 -9.25 1.44 -20.03
CA GLY A 281 -8.84 1.85 -21.37
C GLY A 281 -7.66 1.06 -21.94
N GLU A 282 -7.33 1.36 -23.20
CA GLU A 282 -6.31 0.65 -23.97
C GLU A 282 -4.90 0.79 -23.34
N LYS A 283 -4.56 2.01 -22.90
CA LYS A 283 -3.25 2.34 -22.33
C LYS A 283 -3.40 2.75 -20.86
N VAL A 284 -2.85 1.92 -19.98
CA VAL A 284 -2.80 2.17 -18.53
C VAL A 284 -1.37 2.45 -18.04
N ALA A 285 -1.27 3.08 -16.87
CA ALA A 285 0.01 3.45 -16.27
C ALA A 285 0.87 2.25 -15.86
N SER A 286 0.27 1.10 -15.56
CA SER A 286 0.94 -0.18 -15.30
C SER A 286 0.01 -1.33 -15.67
N VAL A 287 0.36 -2.04 -16.75
CA VAL A 287 -0.35 -3.25 -17.18
C VAL A 287 -0.29 -4.36 -16.10
N PRO A 288 0.88 -4.64 -15.48
CA PRO A 288 0.96 -5.64 -14.41
C PRO A 288 0.06 -5.31 -13.22
N ALA A 289 -0.03 -4.03 -12.83
CA ALA A 289 -0.91 -3.62 -11.73
C ALA A 289 -2.39 -3.81 -12.09
N ARG A 290 -2.79 -3.47 -13.33
CA ARG A 290 -4.17 -3.68 -13.79
C ARG A 290 -4.54 -5.16 -13.76
N GLU A 291 -3.71 -6.03 -14.33
CA GLU A 291 -3.94 -7.47 -14.37
C GLU A 291 -4.06 -8.04 -12.96
N SER A 292 -3.13 -7.68 -12.07
CA SER A 292 -3.18 -8.10 -10.67
C SER A 292 -4.44 -7.62 -9.93
N VAL A 293 -4.87 -6.38 -10.16
CA VAL A 293 -6.13 -5.86 -9.60
C VAL A 293 -7.31 -6.65 -10.14
N VAL A 294 -7.37 -6.92 -11.45
CA VAL A 294 -8.47 -7.70 -12.03
C VAL A 294 -8.55 -9.09 -11.42
N GLU A 295 -7.43 -9.78 -11.22
CA GLU A 295 -7.46 -11.10 -10.57
C GLU A 295 -7.96 -11.01 -9.11
N GLY A 296 -7.55 -9.99 -8.36
CA GLY A 296 -8.08 -9.76 -7.02
C GLY A 296 -9.60 -9.53 -7.02
N LEU A 297 -10.11 -8.72 -7.95
CA LEU A 297 -11.55 -8.46 -8.09
C LEU A 297 -12.35 -9.71 -8.51
N VAL A 298 -11.81 -10.51 -9.42
CA VAL A 298 -12.41 -11.76 -9.89
C VAL A 298 -12.46 -12.80 -8.77
N GLU A 299 -11.42 -12.85 -7.94
CA GLU A 299 -11.40 -13.69 -6.75
C GLU A 299 -12.42 -13.24 -5.70
N LEU A 300 -12.54 -11.93 -5.46
CA LEU A 300 -13.47 -11.38 -4.49
C LEU A 300 -14.90 -11.89 -4.74
N VAL A 301 -15.35 -11.87 -6.00
CA VAL A 301 -16.68 -12.36 -6.40
C VAL A 301 -16.79 -13.89 -6.46
N GLY A 302 -15.68 -14.61 -6.34
CA GLY A 302 -15.68 -16.07 -6.19
C GLY A 302 -16.19 -16.53 -4.83
N ARG A 303 -16.27 -15.62 -3.85
CA ARG A 303 -16.70 -15.90 -2.49
C ARG A 303 -18.10 -15.34 -2.22
N PRO A 304 -18.87 -15.93 -1.29
CA PRO A 304 -20.11 -15.33 -0.84
C PRO A 304 -19.90 -13.93 -0.26
N VAL A 305 -20.73 -12.98 -0.69
CA VAL A 305 -20.75 -11.61 -0.13
C VAL A 305 -20.85 -11.65 1.39
N GLY A 306 -19.98 -10.91 2.08
CA GLY A 306 -19.94 -10.84 3.54
C GLY A 306 -19.14 -11.96 4.22
N SER A 307 -18.53 -12.88 3.46
CA SER A 307 -17.52 -13.77 4.02
C SER A 307 -16.27 -12.98 4.43
N VAL A 308 -15.67 -13.35 5.57
CA VAL A 308 -14.51 -12.66 6.15
C VAL A 308 -13.31 -12.78 5.22
N VAL A 309 -12.67 -11.66 4.89
CA VAL A 309 -11.40 -11.56 4.16
C VAL A 309 -10.22 -11.72 5.12
#